data_AF-A0A8X8ZHR3-F1
#
_entry.id   AF-A0A8X8ZHR3-F1
#
_cell.length_a   1.000
_cell.length_b   1.000
_cell.length_c   1.000
_cell.angle_alpha   90.00
_cell.angle_beta   90.00
_cell.angle_gamma   90.00
#
_symmetry.space_group_name_H-M   'P 1'
#
loop_
_entity.id
_entity.type
_entity.pdbx_description
1 polymer ?
#
loop_
_entity_poly.entity_id
_entity_poly.type
_entity_poly.pdbx_seq_one_letter_code
_entity_poly.pdbx_strand_id
1 'polypeptide(L)'
;MEWRANISTEDIEDYYDKTTKDALSGGSLADVPSDSLFFLDKSRDLSVKRKIEKNREKVLRCDSVLQRNLFIKAIPSSTQNKQKSKRKGKAVSTPVDDDAAQGNVKDESAHGSGVLDFWEEKEGVKAKIKKKPKTCIIPAVEVEHPGCSFNPHPESHQDALARAVADEIQKIYQHELGPQPIPLVVSGEAIDEEYVCTSS
;
A
#
# COMPACT_ATOMS: atom_id res chain seq x y z
N MET A 1 12.04 -35.85 39.62
CA MET A 1 10.79 -35.38 38.99
C MET A 1 10.70 -35.93 37.56
N GLU A 2 10.91 -37.24 37.39
CA GLU A 2 11.23 -37.82 36.07
C GLU A 2 10.01 -38.27 35.25
N TRP A 3 8.83 -38.42 35.86
CA TRP A 3 7.64 -38.90 35.15
C TRP A 3 7.12 -37.92 34.09
N ARG A 4 7.47 -36.64 34.21
CA ARG A 4 7.13 -35.59 33.23
C ARG A 4 7.99 -35.64 31.97
N ALA A 5 9.18 -36.22 32.03
CA ALA A 5 10.11 -36.26 30.89
C ALA A 5 9.78 -37.37 29.88
N ASN A 6 8.94 -38.33 30.25
CA ASN A 6 8.63 -39.51 29.45
C ASN A 6 7.20 -39.49 28.86
N ILE A 7 6.49 -38.38 29.01
CA ILE A 7 5.20 -38.11 28.38
C ILE A 7 5.46 -37.09 27.27
N SER A 8 5.32 -37.51 26.02
CA SER A 8 5.46 -36.59 24.88
C SER A 8 4.35 -35.55 24.91
N THR A 9 4.70 -34.26 24.77
CA THR A 9 3.75 -33.16 24.56
C THR A 9 3.51 -32.86 23.08
N GLU A 10 4.23 -33.55 22.17
CA GLU A 10 4.19 -33.31 20.73
C GLU A 10 2.78 -33.46 20.17
N ASP A 11 2.03 -34.50 20.58
CA ASP A 11 0.64 -34.72 20.13
C ASP A 11 -0.29 -33.56 20.50
N ILE A 12 -0.03 -32.92 21.64
CA ILE A 12 -0.83 -31.80 22.15
C ILE A 12 -0.51 -30.54 21.34
N GLU A 13 0.78 -30.25 21.14
CA GLU A 13 1.24 -29.11 20.34
C GLU A 13 0.77 -29.23 18.89
N ASP A 14 0.91 -30.40 18.29
CA ASP A 14 0.42 -30.72 16.95
C ASP A 14 -1.09 -30.49 16.82
N TYR A 15 -1.87 -30.86 17.83
CA TYR A 15 -3.31 -30.64 17.84
C TYR A 15 -3.66 -29.15 17.84
N TYR A 16 -2.98 -28.35 18.66
CA TYR A 16 -3.20 -26.89 18.71
C TYR A 16 -2.79 -26.21 17.40
N ASP A 17 -1.67 -26.62 16.82
CA ASP A 17 -1.20 -26.08 15.53
C ASP A 17 -2.17 -26.41 14.39
N LYS A 18 -2.65 -27.66 14.33
CA LYS A 18 -3.65 -28.09 13.35
C LYS A 18 -4.96 -27.34 13.54
N THR A 19 -5.46 -27.26 14.78
CA THR A 19 -6.70 -26.55 15.11
C THR A 19 -6.62 -25.07 14.74
N THR A 20 -5.50 -24.41 15.04
CA THR A 20 -5.29 -22.99 14.72
C THR A 20 -5.24 -22.76 13.21
N LYS A 21 -4.53 -23.61 12.48
CA LYS A 21 -4.47 -23.54 11.01
C LYS A 21 -5.82 -23.79 10.37
N ASP A 22 -6.55 -24.80 10.84
CA ASP A 22 -7.89 -25.11 10.32
C ASP A 22 -8.85 -23.95 10.58
N ALA A 23 -8.83 -23.34 11.77
CA ALA A 23 -9.65 -22.16 12.07
C ALA A 23 -9.33 -20.97 11.15
N LEU A 24 -8.05 -20.73 10.84
CA LEU A 24 -7.63 -19.68 9.90
C LEU A 24 -7.96 -20.01 8.44
N SER A 25 -7.95 -21.29 8.08
CA SER A 25 -8.15 -21.76 6.71
C SER A 25 -9.60 -22.12 6.37
N GLY A 26 -10.54 -21.91 7.31
CA GLY A 26 -11.98 -22.07 7.09
C GLY A 26 -12.57 -23.42 7.52
N GLY A 27 -11.87 -24.18 8.36
CA GLY A 27 -12.27 -25.49 8.88
C GLY A 27 -11.52 -26.66 8.24
N SER A 28 -11.61 -27.83 8.88
CA SER A 28 -10.98 -29.06 8.36
C SER A 28 -11.70 -29.54 7.09
N LEU A 29 -10.93 -29.72 6.01
CA LEU A 29 -11.44 -30.26 4.75
C LEU A 29 -11.58 -31.79 4.78
N ALA A 30 -11.09 -32.47 5.82
CA ALA A 30 -11.08 -33.93 5.90
C ALA A 30 -12.49 -34.53 6.03
N ASP A 31 -13.44 -33.78 6.61
CA ASP A 31 -14.80 -34.25 6.86
C ASP A 31 -15.77 -33.97 5.69
N VAL A 32 -15.34 -33.20 4.68
CA VAL A 32 -16.18 -32.80 3.54
C VAL A 32 -15.88 -33.68 2.33
N PRO A 33 -16.90 -34.25 1.66
CA PRO A 33 -16.68 -35.05 0.45
C PRO A 33 -16.06 -34.20 -0.67
N SER A 34 -15.16 -34.82 -1.45
CA SER A 34 -14.44 -34.17 -2.56
C SER A 34 -15.37 -33.47 -3.56
N ASP A 35 -16.54 -34.04 -3.79
CA ASP A 35 -17.53 -33.55 -4.76
C ASP A 35 -18.19 -32.24 -4.31
N SER A 36 -18.11 -31.92 -3.02
CA SER A 36 -18.58 -30.63 -2.46
C SER A 36 -17.47 -29.58 -2.39
N LEU A 37 -16.20 -29.98 -2.43
CA LEU A 37 -15.06 -29.04 -2.35
C LEU A 37 -14.91 -28.21 -3.62
N PHE A 38 -15.27 -28.80 -4.77
CA PHE A 38 -15.08 -28.16 -6.06
C PHE A 38 -16.31 -28.29 -6.93
N PHE A 39 -16.81 -27.16 -7.41
CA PHE A 39 -17.77 -27.11 -8.50
C PHE A 39 -17.03 -26.84 -9.80
N LEU A 40 -17.23 -27.71 -10.79
CA LEU A 40 -16.70 -27.50 -12.13
C LEU A 40 -17.70 -26.66 -12.95
N ASP A 41 -17.52 -25.35 -12.94
CA ASP A 41 -18.30 -24.45 -13.78
C ASP A 41 -17.89 -24.59 -15.25
N LYS A 42 -18.74 -25.26 -16.04
CA LYS A 42 -18.57 -25.38 -17.50
C LYS A 42 -19.21 -24.23 -18.27
N SER A 43 -19.85 -23.28 -17.59
CA SER A 43 -20.48 -22.14 -18.25
C SER A 43 -19.40 -21.23 -18.86
N ARG A 44 -19.60 -20.82 -20.11
CA ARG A 44 -18.72 -19.84 -20.75
C ARG A 44 -19.23 -18.46 -20.40
N ASP A 45 -18.76 -17.89 -19.29
CA ASP A 45 -19.07 -16.50 -18.97
C ASP A 45 -18.36 -15.56 -19.96
N LEU A 46 -19.13 -15.10 -20.96
CA LEU A 46 -18.66 -14.17 -21.99
C LEU A 46 -18.31 -12.79 -21.40
N SER A 47 -18.86 -12.41 -20.25
CA SER A 47 -18.59 -11.13 -19.59
C SER A 47 -17.24 -11.13 -18.90
N VAL A 48 -16.92 -12.20 -18.17
CA VAL A 48 -15.58 -12.38 -17.57
C VAL A 48 -14.53 -12.49 -18.67
N LYS A 49 -14.79 -13.23 -19.75
CA LYS A 49 -13.88 -13.30 -20.91
C LYS A 49 -13.61 -11.92 -21.52
N ARG A 50 -14.66 -11.12 -21.77
CA ARG A 50 -14.51 -9.74 -22.26
C ARG A 50 -13.72 -8.86 -21.30
N LYS A 51 -13.91 -9.00 -19.98
CA LYS A 51 -13.18 -8.23 -18.96
C LYS A 51 -11.71 -8.60 -18.90
N ILE A 52 -11.39 -9.89 -18.99
CA ILE A 52 -10.01 -10.39 -19.05
C ILE A 52 -9.33 -9.90 -20.32
N GLU A 53 -9.98 -10.03 -21.48
CA GLU A 53 -9.41 -9.58 -22.76
C GLU A 53 -9.17 -8.07 -22.77
N LYS A 54 -10.14 -7.27 -22.30
CA LYS A 54 -9.98 -5.82 -22.14
C LYS A 54 -8.81 -5.45 -21.22
N ASN A 55 -8.55 -6.24 -20.18
CA ASN A 55 -7.42 -5.99 -19.28
C ASN A 55 -6.09 -6.48 -19.86
N ARG A 56 -6.10 -7.48 -20.75
CA ARG A 56 -4.92 -7.94 -21.50
C ARG A 56 -4.51 -6.97 -22.61
N GLU A 57 -5.48 -6.32 -23.26
CA GLU A 57 -5.24 -5.29 -24.27
C GLU A 57 -4.65 -4.00 -23.68
N LYS A 58 -4.92 -3.73 -22.40
CA LYS A 58 -4.36 -2.57 -21.71
C LYS A 58 -2.88 -2.78 -21.43
N VAL A 59 -2.08 -1.83 -21.90
CA VAL A 59 -0.66 -1.74 -21.54
C VAL A 59 -0.54 -1.59 -20.02
N LEU A 60 0.31 -2.40 -19.41
CA LEU A 60 0.55 -2.33 -17.97
C LEU A 60 1.12 -0.96 -17.61
N ARG A 61 0.85 -0.49 -16.38
CA ARG A 61 1.35 0.81 -15.91
C ARG A 61 2.88 0.93 -16.06
N CYS A 62 3.59 -0.16 -15.75
CA CYS A 62 5.05 -0.29 -15.87
C CYS A 62 5.48 -0.01 -17.31
N ASP A 63 4.84 -0.69 -18.26
CA ASP A 63 5.14 -0.56 -19.69
C ASP A 63 4.74 0.81 -20.23
N SER A 64 3.63 1.38 -19.74
CA SER A 64 3.16 2.72 -20.10
C SER A 64 4.14 3.83 -19.71
N VAL A 65 4.86 3.69 -18.58
CA VAL A 65 5.95 4.63 -18.22
C VAL A 65 7.10 4.58 -19.22
N LEU A 66 7.37 3.38 -19.78
CA LEU A 66 8.45 3.15 -20.72
C LEU A 66 8.08 3.51 -22.16
N GLN A 67 6.80 3.69 -22.46
CA GLN A 67 6.35 4.14 -23.77
C GLN A 67 6.85 5.56 -24.07
N ARG A 68 7.30 5.77 -25.31
CA ARG A 68 7.82 7.06 -25.76
C ARG A 68 6.72 8.12 -25.74
N ASN A 69 6.87 9.12 -24.87
CA ASN A 69 5.98 10.28 -24.81
C ASN A 69 6.14 11.13 -26.08
N LEU A 70 5.09 11.17 -26.92
CA LEU A 70 5.08 11.96 -28.16
C LEU A 70 5.16 13.47 -27.90
N PHE A 71 4.74 13.92 -26.71
CA PHE A 71 4.80 15.33 -26.30
C PHE A 71 6.20 15.82 -25.91
N ILE A 72 7.16 14.90 -25.74
CA ILE A 72 8.54 15.25 -25.43
C ILE A 72 9.37 14.92 -26.67
N LYS A 73 9.83 15.97 -27.37
CA LYS A 73 10.81 15.78 -28.45
C LYS A 73 12.05 15.14 -27.84
N ALA A 74 12.53 14.05 -28.43
CA ALA A 74 13.75 13.40 -27.98
C ALA A 74 14.87 14.45 -27.94
N ILE A 75 15.43 14.67 -26.76
CA ILE A 75 16.55 15.59 -26.61
C ILE A 75 17.72 14.93 -27.35
N PRO A 76 18.34 15.61 -28.33
CA PRO A 76 19.52 15.07 -28.96
C PRO A 76 20.55 14.85 -27.86
N SER A 77 20.93 13.58 -27.64
CA SER A 77 22.01 13.27 -26.72
C SER A 77 23.23 14.05 -27.20
N SER A 78 23.80 14.85 -26.31
CA SER A 78 25.03 15.59 -26.58
C SER A 78 26.12 14.55 -26.79
N THR A 79 26.31 14.13 -28.03
CA THR A 79 27.51 13.45 -28.44
C THR A 79 28.58 14.52 -28.51
N GLN A 80 29.42 14.58 -27.47
CA GLN A 80 30.75 15.14 -27.62
C GLN A 80 31.34 14.52 -28.90
N ASN A 81 31.63 15.39 -29.87
CA ASN A 81 32.10 15.03 -31.20
C ASN A 81 33.17 13.93 -31.14
N LYS A 82 32.87 12.75 -31.68
CA LYS A 82 33.90 11.85 -32.21
C LYS A 82 33.53 11.43 -33.62
N GLN A 83 34.09 12.21 -34.55
CA GLN A 83 34.71 11.82 -35.82
C GLN A 83 34.00 10.72 -36.62
N LYS A 84 33.50 11.11 -37.80
CA LYS A 84 33.02 10.22 -38.86
C LYS A 84 34.06 9.13 -39.17
N SER A 85 33.75 7.87 -38.90
CA SER A 85 34.31 6.77 -39.69
C SER A 85 33.14 6.05 -40.36
N LYS A 86 33.09 6.16 -41.70
CA LYS A 86 32.24 5.31 -42.51
C LYS A 86 32.78 3.89 -42.39
N ARG A 87 31.96 2.94 -41.94
CA ARG A 87 31.97 1.58 -42.49
C ARG A 87 30.64 0.89 -42.23
N LYS A 88 30.21 0.18 -43.26
CA LYS A 88 28.86 -0.32 -43.50
C LYS A 88 28.79 -1.77 -43.03
N GLY A 89 27.77 -2.08 -42.23
CA GLY A 89 27.13 -3.40 -42.21
C GLY A 89 27.39 -4.31 -41.01
N LYS A 90 26.26 -4.75 -40.44
CA LYS A 90 25.88 -6.14 -40.10
C LYS A 90 26.10 -6.62 -38.64
N ALA A 91 24.97 -6.57 -37.93
CA ALA A 91 24.34 -7.58 -37.04
C ALA A 91 25.17 -8.49 -36.10
N VAL A 92 24.62 -8.60 -34.87
CA VAL A 92 24.55 -9.77 -33.96
C VAL A 92 25.42 -9.75 -32.67
N SER A 93 24.72 -10.08 -31.56
CA SER A 93 25.10 -10.72 -30.26
C SER A 93 25.93 -10.01 -29.17
N THR A 94 25.34 -9.96 -27.97
CA THR A 94 25.93 -10.09 -26.60
C THR A 94 26.77 -11.38 -26.45
N PRO A 95 27.86 -11.47 -25.64
CA PRO A 95 27.87 -11.54 -24.15
C PRO A 95 29.06 -10.79 -23.46
N VAL A 96 28.94 -10.27 -22.22
CA VAL A 96 29.35 -10.73 -20.86
C VAL A 96 30.88 -10.84 -20.54
N ASP A 97 31.27 -10.23 -19.40
CA ASP A 97 32.36 -10.49 -18.42
C ASP A 97 33.75 -9.78 -18.41
N ASP A 98 34.11 -9.39 -17.16
CA ASP A 98 35.40 -9.28 -16.44
C ASP A 98 36.39 -8.08 -16.54
N ASP A 99 36.42 -7.34 -15.41
CA ASP A 99 37.51 -7.05 -14.45
C ASP A 99 38.89 -6.38 -14.78
N ALA A 100 39.29 -5.57 -13.77
CA ALA A 100 40.64 -5.19 -13.29
C ALA A 100 41.46 -4.04 -13.91
N ALA A 101 41.60 -2.95 -13.12
CA ALA A 101 42.83 -2.36 -12.50
C ALA A 101 44.09 -2.11 -13.38
N GLN A 102 44.93 -1.06 -13.33
CA GLN A 102 45.34 0.07 -12.45
C GLN A 102 45.99 1.16 -13.37
N GLY A 103 46.35 2.42 -13.02
CA GLY A 103 46.40 3.19 -11.78
C GLY A 103 47.10 4.57 -11.96
N ASN A 104 47.11 5.35 -10.86
CA ASN A 104 48.06 6.40 -10.39
C ASN A 104 48.23 7.71 -11.22
N VAL A 105 48.12 8.95 -10.73
CA VAL A 105 48.78 9.67 -9.59
C VAL A 105 47.87 10.85 -9.15
N LYS A 106 47.34 10.87 -7.92
CA LYS A 106 47.80 11.58 -6.69
C LYS A 106 47.69 13.12 -6.74
N ASP A 107 46.65 13.65 -6.08
CA ASP A 107 46.82 14.78 -5.16
C ASP A 107 45.83 14.62 -3.99
N GLU A 108 46.40 14.66 -2.79
CA GLU A 108 45.78 14.43 -1.49
C GLU A 108 45.32 15.77 -0.92
N SER A 109 44.03 15.94 -0.67
CA SER A 109 43.58 16.59 0.57
C SER A 109 42.20 16.07 0.97
N ALA A 110 42.22 15.45 2.13
CA ALA A 110 41.15 14.77 2.83
C ALA A 110 39.85 15.57 2.99
N HIS A 111 38.75 14.83 2.82
CA HIS A 111 37.49 14.91 3.55
C HIS A 111 36.81 16.26 3.75
N GLY A 112 35.71 16.42 3.01
CA GLY A 112 34.61 17.30 3.39
C GLY A 112 33.35 16.97 2.58
N SER A 113 32.95 15.69 2.47
CA SER A 113 31.56 15.41 2.10
C SER A 113 30.72 15.97 3.23
N GLY A 114 30.22 17.19 3.06
CA GLY A 114 29.44 17.89 4.06
C GLY A 114 28.19 17.07 4.38
N VAL A 115 28.31 16.19 5.36
CA VAL A 115 27.21 15.83 6.25
C VAL A 115 26.78 17.17 6.83
N LEU A 116 25.81 17.80 6.18
CA LEU A 116 25.14 18.93 6.79
C LEU A 116 24.39 18.32 7.96
N ASP A 117 24.90 18.56 9.17
CA ASP A 117 24.19 18.21 10.38
C ASP A 117 22.94 19.08 10.43
N PHE A 118 21.81 18.51 10.03
CA PHE A 118 20.51 19.18 10.01
C PHE A 118 20.01 19.56 11.41
N TRP A 119 20.77 19.20 12.46
CA TRP A 119 20.47 19.50 13.85
C TRP A 119 21.41 20.54 14.47
N GLU A 120 22.37 21.08 13.72
CA GLU A 120 23.23 22.16 14.22
C GLU A 120 22.49 23.51 14.09
N GLU A 121 22.05 24.05 15.22
CA GLU A 121 21.45 25.38 15.31
C GLU A 121 22.52 26.45 15.04
N LYS A 122 22.63 26.90 13.78
CA LYS A 122 23.35 28.13 13.46
C LYS A 122 22.64 29.00 12.44
N GLU A 123 22.61 30.27 12.83
CA GLU A 123 21.84 31.35 12.26
C GLU A 123 22.22 31.67 10.80
N GLY A 124 21.20 31.70 9.94
CA GLY A 124 21.15 32.66 8.84
C GLY A 124 21.53 32.19 7.44
N VAL A 125 20.61 31.50 6.74
CA VAL A 125 20.42 31.67 5.27
C VAL A 125 18.91 31.62 4.94
N LYS A 126 18.37 32.75 4.47
CA LYS A 126 16.94 32.95 4.22
C LYS A 126 16.52 32.43 2.84
N ALA A 127 16.37 31.11 2.67
CA ALA A 127 15.64 30.55 1.54
C ALA A 127 14.15 30.43 1.90
N LYS A 128 13.35 31.47 1.57
CA LYS A 128 11.91 31.50 1.90
C LYS A 128 11.08 30.63 0.95
N ILE A 129 11.09 29.33 1.16
CA ILE A 129 10.01 28.46 0.68
C ILE A 129 8.91 28.55 1.73
N LYS A 130 7.89 29.37 1.47
CA LYS A 130 6.69 29.45 2.32
C LYS A 130 5.87 28.15 2.16
N LYS A 131 6.30 27.07 2.80
CA LYS A 131 5.43 25.92 3.05
C LYS A 131 4.42 26.35 4.11
N LYS A 132 3.15 26.47 3.71
CA LYS A 132 2.06 26.66 4.66
C LYS A 132 1.97 25.37 5.47
N PRO A 133 2.20 25.37 6.80
CA PRO A 133 1.96 24.17 7.57
C PRO A 133 0.46 23.87 7.47
N LYS A 134 0.12 22.70 6.92
CA LYS A 134 -1.21 22.15 7.11
C LYS A 134 -1.29 21.92 8.63
N THR A 135 -2.10 22.70 9.33
CA THR A 135 -2.38 22.46 10.74
C THR A 135 -3.15 21.14 10.80
N CYS A 136 -2.44 20.04 10.98
CA CYS A 136 -3.08 18.78 11.26
C CYS A 136 -3.65 18.91 12.68
N ILE A 137 -4.97 18.84 12.80
CA ILE A 137 -5.68 18.89 14.09
C ILE A 137 -5.38 17.62 14.91
N ILE A 138 -5.03 16.54 14.21
CA ILE A 138 -4.68 15.26 14.82
C ILE A 138 -3.17 15.24 15.08
N PRO A 139 -2.73 14.93 16.31
CA PRO A 139 -1.31 14.80 16.62
C PRO A 139 -0.67 13.72 15.74
N ALA A 140 0.60 13.90 15.39
CA ALA A 140 1.32 12.99 14.50
C ALA A 140 1.52 11.57 15.09
N VAL A 141 1.33 11.41 16.40
CA VAL A 141 1.45 10.15 17.12
C VAL A 141 0.26 10.03 18.07
N GLU A 142 -0.52 8.98 17.92
CA GLU A 142 -1.50 8.55 18.90
C GLU A 142 -0.77 7.80 20.02
N VAL A 143 -0.78 8.36 21.24
CA VAL A 143 -0.17 7.73 22.40
C VAL A 143 -1.26 6.92 23.10
N GLU A 144 -1.09 5.61 23.14
CA GLU A 144 -2.01 4.71 23.84
C GLU A 144 -2.03 4.99 25.34
N HIS A 145 -3.15 4.67 26.00
CA HIS A 145 -3.30 4.85 27.45
C HIS A 145 -2.28 3.98 28.20
N PRO A 146 -1.64 4.46 29.30
CA PRO A 146 -0.68 3.66 30.07
C PRO A 146 -1.27 2.37 30.66
N GLY A 147 -2.60 2.33 30.79
CA GLY A 147 -3.37 1.13 31.17
C GLY A 147 -3.42 0.00 30.13
N CYS A 148 -2.93 0.25 28.90
CA CYS A 148 -2.89 -0.72 27.82
C CYS A 148 -1.54 -1.46 27.72
N SER A 149 -0.58 -1.16 28.60
CA SER A 149 0.66 -1.92 28.70
C SER A 149 0.38 -3.38 29.12
N PHE A 150 1.29 -4.30 28.83
CA PHE A 150 1.15 -5.74 29.15
C PHE A 150 1.01 -6.02 30.66
N ASN A 151 1.55 -5.15 31.51
CA ASN A 151 1.41 -5.24 32.97
C ASN A 151 1.12 -3.84 33.54
N PRO A 152 -0.11 -3.33 33.37
CA PRO A 152 -0.47 -1.99 33.79
C PRO A 152 -0.72 -1.94 35.30
N HIS A 153 -0.55 -0.75 35.89
CA HIS A 153 -1.04 -0.52 37.26
C HIS A 153 -2.58 -0.69 37.27
N PRO A 154 -3.18 -1.31 38.31
CA PRO A 154 -4.62 -1.63 38.32
C PRO A 154 -5.53 -0.43 38.10
N GLU A 155 -5.17 0.74 38.64
CA GLU A 155 -5.90 1.99 38.44
C GLU A 155 -5.88 2.44 36.97
N SER A 156 -4.71 2.45 36.34
CA SER A 156 -4.58 2.82 34.94
C SER A 156 -5.31 1.87 33.99
N HIS A 157 -5.39 0.58 34.34
CA HIS A 157 -6.17 -0.40 33.59
C HIS A 157 -7.68 -0.12 33.67
N GLN A 158 -8.19 0.20 34.87
CA GLN A 158 -9.59 0.57 35.07
C GLN A 158 -9.95 1.83 34.29
N ASP A 159 -9.07 2.83 34.29
CA ASP A 159 -9.26 4.06 33.50
C ASP A 159 -9.31 3.78 32.00
N ALA A 160 -8.45 2.89 31.49
CA ALA A 160 -8.47 2.48 30.10
C ALA A 160 -9.79 1.79 29.71
N LEU A 161 -10.28 0.89 30.56
CA LEU A 161 -11.58 0.23 30.36
C LEU A 161 -12.73 1.24 30.43
N ALA A 162 -12.72 2.16 31.40
CA ALA A 162 -13.74 3.20 31.53
C ALA A 162 -13.81 4.09 30.28
N ARG A 163 -12.65 4.45 29.70
CA ARG A 163 -12.55 5.19 28.44
C ARG A 163 -13.20 4.42 27.28
N ALA A 164 -12.85 3.14 27.12
CA ALA A 164 -13.38 2.30 26.05
C ALA A 164 -14.91 2.15 26.14
N VAL A 165 -15.43 1.94 27.35
CA VAL A 165 -16.87 1.85 27.61
C VAL A 165 -17.56 3.18 27.27
N ALA A 166 -16.99 4.31 27.69
CA ALA A 166 -17.57 5.62 27.40
C ALA A 166 -17.70 5.87 25.88
N ASP A 167 -16.68 5.49 25.09
CA ASP A 167 -16.69 5.64 23.64
C ASP A 167 -17.74 4.75 22.96
N GLU A 168 -17.93 3.51 23.44
CA GLU A 168 -18.98 2.61 22.96
C GLU A 168 -20.37 3.17 23.25
N ILE A 169 -20.60 3.61 24.49
CA ILE A 169 -21.87 4.21 24.91
C ILE A 169 -22.17 5.49 24.11
N GLN A 170 -21.16 6.31 23.83
CA GLN A 170 -21.32 7.51 23.00
C GLN A 170 -21.74 7.15 21.57
N LYS A 171 -21.16 6.10 20.98
CA LYS A 171 -21.56 5.62 19.64
C LYS A 171 -23.00 5.11 19.64
N ILE A 172 -23.40 4.39 20.68
CA ILE A 172 -24.78 3.90 20.84
C ILE A 172 -25.74 5.10 20.89
N TYR A 173 -25.50 6.09 21.74
CA TYR A 173 -26.36 7.27 21.82
C TYR A 173 -26.40 8.08 20.53
N GLN A 174 -25.28 8.22 19.83
CA GLN A 174 -25.24 8.92 18.55
C GLN A 174 -26.08 8.19 17.49
N HIS A 175 -26.09 6.86 17.50
CA HIS A 175 -26.88 6.06 16.58
C HIS A 175 -28.38 6.10 16.92
N GLU A 176 -28.73 6.06 18.21
CA GLU A 176 -30.12 6.03 18.68
C GLU A 176 -30.82 7.39 18.64
N LEU A 177 -30.12 8.47 19.01
CA LEU A 177 -30.67 9.83 19.10
C LEU A 177 -30.28 10.70 17.90
N GLY A 178 -29.42 10.21 17.02
CA GLY A 178 -28.95 10.96 15.86
C GLY A 178 -30.06 11.17 14.81
N PRO A 179 -30.09 12.33 14.12
CA PRO A 179 -31.01 12.53 13.01
C PRO A 179 -30.69 11.53 11.89
N GLN A 180 -31.73 10.99 11.24
CA GLN A 180 -31.51 10.12 10.08
C GLN A 180 -30.71 10.88 9.01
N PRO A 181 -29.67 10.25 8.42
CA PRO A 181 -28.86 10.89 7.40
C PRO A 181 -29.74 11.26 6.22
N ILE A 182 -29.61 12.50 5.74
CA ILE A 182 -30.35 12.97 4.58
C ILE A 182 -30.02 12.05 3.40
N PRO A 183 -31.02 11.54 2.67
CA PRO A 183 -30.78 10.68 1.52
C PRO A 183 -29.91 11.40 0.48
N LEU A 184 -28.82 10.74 0.07
CA LEU A 184 -27.81 11.30 -0.85
C LEU A 184 -28.37 11.54 -2.26
N VAL A 185 -29.44 10.84 -2.63
CA VAL A 185 -30.13 11.00 -3.91
C VAL A 185 -31.60 11.26 -3.61
N VAL A 186 -32.01 12.51 -3.75
CA VAL A 186 -33.42 12.89 -3.88
C VAL A 186 -33.76 12.66 -5.35
N SER A 187 -34.55 11.64 -5.64
CA SER A 187 -35.10 11.44 -6.98
C SER A 187 -36.01 12.63 -7.31
N GLY A 188 -35.49 13.58 -8.09
CA GLY A 188 -36.32 14.63 -8.68
C GLY A 188 -37.27 13.96 -9.67
N GLU A 189 -38.57 14.03 -9.40
CA GLU A 189 -39.59 13.74 -10.39
C GLU A 189 -39.35 14.66 -11.59
N ALA A 190 -39.18 14.09 -12.78
CA ALA A 190 -39.03 14.86 -14.00
C ALA A 190 -40.34 15.59 -14.23
N ILE A 191 -40.31 16.91 -14.09
CA ILE A 191 -41.42 17.77 -14.50
C ILE A 191 -41.42 17.73 -16.02
N ASP A 192 -42.30 16.92 -16.60
CA ASP A 192 -42.48 16.86 -18.04
C ASP A 192 -42.91 18.26 -18.52
N GLU A 193 -42.06 18.88 -19.35
CA GLU A 193 -42.19 20.29 -19.79
C GLU A 193 -43.39 20.54 -20.72
N GLU A 194 -44.35 19.61 -20.82
CA GLU A 194 -45.48 19.69 -21.76
C GLU A 194 -46.66 20.54 -21.24
N TYR A 195 -46.56 21.12 -20.03
CA TYR A 195 -47.61 21.96 -19.44
C TYR A 195 -47.24 23.43 -19.21
N VAL A 196 -46.13 23.94 -19.77
CA VAL A 196 -45.87 25.39 -19.79
C VAL A 196 -46.47 26.03 -21.05
N CYS A 197 -47.80 25.96 -21.07
CA CYS A 197 -48.77 26.84 -21.70
C CYS A 197 -48.28 27.76 -22.84
N THR A 198 -48.64 27.34 -24.06
CA THR A 198 -48.92 28.19 -25.20
C THR A 198 -49.99 29.25 -24.85
N SER A 199 -49.58 30.48 -24.53
CA SER A 199 -50.42 31.69 -24.55
C SER A 199 -49.52 32.89 -24.28
N SER A 200 -49.60 34.05 -24.93
CA SER A 200 -50.30 34.55 -26.11
C SER A 200 -49.59 35.85 -26.48
#